data_AF-A0A939ZJA1-F1
#
_entry.id   AF-A0A939ZJA1-F1
#
_cell.length_a   1.000
_cell.length_b   1.000
_cell.length_c   1.000
_cell.angle_alpha   90.00
_cell.angle_beta   90.00
_cell.angle_gamma   90.00
#
_symmetry.space_group_name_H-M   'P 1'
#
loop_
_entity.id
_entity.type
_entity.pdbx_description
1 polymer ?
#
loop_
_entity_poly.entity_id
_entity_poly.type
_entity_poly.pdbx_seq_one_letter_code
_entity_poly.pdbx_strand_id
1 'polypeptide(L)' 'MIYPVPNSLRCHRLTAKLLDRFAEENPSCAFSPASSQRLYMSIYKIWERQGEAAAEKFVREARLV' A
#
# COMPACT_ATOMS: atom_id res chain seq x y z
N MET A 1 1.41 27.07 -5.55
CA MET A 1 1.29 25.92 -6.47
C MET A 1 1.46 24.65 -5.66
N ILE A 2 0.37 23.95 -5.36
CA ILE A 2 0.45 22.61 -4.76
C ILE A 2 0.73 21.68 -5.91
N TYR A 3 2.00 21.31 -6.10
CA TYR A 3 2.34 20.28 -7.08
C TYR A 3 1.62 19.00 -6.66
N PRO A 4 0.85 18.36 -7.57
CA PRO A 4 0.24 17.08 -7.25
C PRO A 4 1.35 16.13 -6.83
N VAL A 5 1.28 15.65 -5.58
CA VAL A 5 2.21 14.65 -5.07
C VAL A 5 2.25 13.50 -6.09
N PRO A 6 3.44 13.08 -6.57
CA PRO A 6 3.53 12.03 -7.57
C PRO A 6 2.75 10.79 -7.11
N ASN A 7 1.98 10.18 -8.01
CA ASN A 7 1.13 9.02 -7.68
C ASN A 7 1.94 7.86 -7.10
N SER A 8 3.20 7.71 -7.54
CA SER A 8 4.18 6.78 -6.96
C SER A 8 4.43 7.05 -5.48
N LEU A 9 4.59 8.31 -5.09
CA LEU A 9 4.85 8.73 -3.71
C LEU A 9 3.63 8.48 -2.81
N ARG A 10 2.40 8.62 -3.34
CA ARG A 10 1.17 8.26 -2.61
C ARG A 10 1.03 6.74 -2.46
N CYS A 11 1.27 5.96 -3.53
CA CYS A 11 1.26 4.50 -3.45
C CYS A 11 2.32 3.96 -2.47
N HIS A 12 3.50 4.57 -2.42
CA HIS A 12 4.51 4.25 -1.42
C HIS A 12 4.00 4.47 0.01
N ARG A 13 3.31 5.58 0.28
CA ARG A 13 2.73 5.86 1.60
C ARG A 13 1.63 4.86 1.97
N LEU A 14 0.77 4.49 1.01
CA LEU A 14 -0.28 3.50 1.24
C LEU A 14 0.28 2.11 1.52
N THR A 15 1.30 1.72 0.78
CA THR A 15 1.99 0.44 0.98
C THR A 15 2.68 0.41 2.34
N ALA A 16 3.39 1.48 2.71
CA ALA A 16 4.06 1.60 4.01
C ALA A 16 3.08 1.44 5.17
N LYS A 17 1.94 2.15 5.14
CA LYS A 17 0.89 2.02 6.17
C LYS A 17 0.38 0.58 6.36
N LEU A 18 0.30 -0.19 5.27
CA LEU A 18 -0.17 -1.56 5.28
C LEU A 18 0.90 -2.51 5.87
N LEU A 19 2.17 -2.27 5.54
CA LEU A 19 3.32 -3.00 6.08
C LEU A 19 3.54 -2.70 7.56
N ASP A 20 3.42 -1.45 7.97
CA ASP A 20 3.55 -1.04 9.37
C ASP A 20 2.49 -1.74 10.23
N ARG A 21 1.24 -1.75 9.77
CA ARG A 21 0.15 -2.45 10.46
C ARG A 21 0.38 -3.96 10.53
N PHE A 22 0.90 -4.57 9.46
CA PHE A 22 1.28 -5.98 9.48
C PHE A 22 2.39 -6.27 10.49
N ALA A 23 3.39 -5.39 10.60
CA ALA A 23 4.48 -5.54 11.56
C ALA A 23 3.99 -5.38 13.01
N GLU A 24 3.03 -4.49 13.26
CA GLU A 24 2.36 -4.35 14.56
C GLU A 24 1.54 -5.61 14.91
N GLU A 25 0.82 -6.18 13.95
CA GLU A 25 -0.01 -7.38 14.15
C GLU A 25 0.85 -8.66 14.25
N ASN A 26 2.02 -8.70 13.59
CA ASN A 26 2.88 -9.88 13.48
C ASN A 26 4.35 -9.53 13.81
N PRO A 27 4.68 -9.21 15.07
CA PRO A 27 6.03 -8.76 15.45
C PRO A 27 7.12 -9.83 15.22
N SER A 28 6.73 -11.11 15.11
CA SER A 28 7.62 -12.23 14.82
C SER A 28 7.78 -12.54 13.33
N CYS A 29 7.01 -11.90 12.44
CA CYS A 29 7.09 -12.11 11.00
C CYS A 29 7.59 -10.86 10.27
N ALA A 30 8.75 -10.98 9.62
CA ALA A 30 9.22 -9.96 8.70
C ALA A 30 8.51 -10.08 7.35
N PHE A 31 7.86 -9.01 6.90
CA PHE A 31 7.27 -8.98 5.57
C PHE A 31 8.38 -9.00 4.51
N SER A 32 8.36 -9.96 3.60
CA SER A 32 9.44 -10.10 2.62
C SER A 32 9.49 -8.92 1.63
N PRO A 33 10.67 -8.48 1.18
CA PRO A 33 10.81 -7.43 0.16
C PRO A 33 10.10 -7.77 -1.17
N ALA A 34 10.06 -9.05 -1.54
CA ALA A 34 9.36 -9.50 -2.75
C ALA A 34 7.83 -9.43 -2.58
N SER A 35 7.32 -9.69 -1.37
CA SER A 35 5.89 -9.52 -1.06
C SER A 35 5.51 -8.04 -0.99
N SER A 36 6.36 -7.17 -0.43
CA SER A 36 6.09 -5.73 -0.36
C SER A 36 6.07 -5.09 -1.75
N GLN A 37 6.97 -5.51 -2.65
CA GLN A 37 6.96 -5.05 -4.03
C GLN A 37 5.69 -5.51 -4.78
N ARG A 38 5.25 -6.77 -4.58
CA ARG A 38 3.97 -7.25 -5.15
C ARG A 38 2.77 -6.48 -4.60
N LEU A 39 2.76 -6.20 -3.29
CA LEU A 39 1.71 -5.41 -2.66
C LEU A 39 1.65 -3.99 -3.24
N TYR A 40 2.80 -3.33 -3.38
CA TYR A 40 2.90 -2.02 -4.02
C TYR A 40 2.32 -2.06 -5.44
N MET A 41 2.70 -3.04 -6.27
CA MET A 41 2.21 -3.16 -7.64
C MET A 41 0.70 -3.40 -7.70
N SER A 42 0.14 -4.16 -6.75
CA SER A 42 -1.31 -4.37 -6.66
C SER A 42 -2.05 -3.08 -6.31
N ILE A 43 -1.57 -2.34 -5.31
CA ILE A 43 -2.15 -1.04 -4.91
C ILE A 43 -2.07 -0.05 -6.08
N TYR A 44 -0.92 0.01 -6.77
CA TYR A 44 -0.72 0.87 -7.92
C TYR A 44 -1.67 0.54 -9.08
N LYS A 45 -1.87 -0.76 -9.39
CA LYS A 45 -2.82 -1.19 -10.43
C LYS A 45 -4.27 -0.84 -10.09
N ILE A 46 -4.67 -0.97 -8.82
CA ILE A 46 -6.02 -0.57 -8.38
C ILE A 46 -6.17 0.94 -8.53
N TRP A 47 -5.15 1.68 -8.11
CA TRP A 47 -5.12 3.14 -8.23
C TRP A 47 -5.23 3.59 -9.69
N GLU A 48 -4.47 3.01 -10.62
CA GLU A 48 -4.55 3.36 -12.04
C GLU A 48 -5.93 3.05 -12.65
N ARG A 49 -6.59 1.97 -12.22
CA ARG A 49 -7.85 1.51 -12.82
C ARG A 49 -9.09 2.18 -12.22
N GLN A 50 -9.08 2.41 -10.92
CA GLN A 50 -10.27 2.80 -10.14
C GLN A 50 -10.08 4.11 -9.36
N GLY A 51 -8.88 4.70 -9.43
CA GLY A 51 -8.55 5.93 -8.73
C GLY A 51 -8.15 5.72 -7.27
N GLU A 52 -7.85 6.84 -6.62
CA GLU A 52 -7.28 6.89 -5.28
C GLU A 52 -8.19 6.29 -4.21
N ALA A 53 -9.47 6.66 -4.20
CA ALA A 53 -10.42 6.19 -3.19
C ALA A 53 -10.54 4.66 -3.16
N ALA A 54 -10.43 4.01 -4.33
CA ALA A 54 -10.45 2.55 -4.43
C ALA A 54 -9.17 1.91 -3.88
N ALA A 55 -8.01 2.50 -4.16
CA ALA A 55 -6.74 2.04 -3.61
C ALA A 55 -6.68 2.21 -2.08
N GLU A 56 -7.17 3.34 -1.56
CA GLU A 56 -7.27 3.57 -0.11
C GLU A 56 -8.24 2.59 0.55
N LYS A 57 -9.39 2.34 -0.07
CA LYS A 57 -10.35 1.33 0.40
C LYS A 57 -9.70 -0.06 0.46
N PHE A 58 -9.00 -0.46 -0.60
CA PHE A 58 -8.27 -1.72 -0.62
C PHE A 58 -7.25 -1.81 0.52
N VAL A 59 -6.46 -0.76 0.76
CA VAL A 59 -5.48 -0.71 1.85
C VAL A 59 -6.13 -0.79 3.23
N ARG A 60 -7.32 -0.19 3.38
CA ARG A 60 -8.08 -0.22 4.63
C ARG A 60 -8.70 -1.59 4.91
N GLU A 61 -9.18 -2.27 3.88
CA GLU A 61 -9.89 -3.56 3.97
C GLU A 61 -8.94 -4.77 3.87
N ALA A 62 -7.75 -4.59 3.30
CA ALA A 62 -6.76 -5.65 3.19
C ALA A 62 -6.31 -6.11 4.58
N ARG A 63 -6.50 -7.40 4.85
CA ARG A 63 -5.87 -8.11 5.95
C ARG A 63 -4.71 -8.92 5.37
N LEU A 64 -3.49 -8.53 5.70
CA LEU A 64 -2.31 -9.33 5.42
C LEU A 64 -2.22 -10.39 6.52
N VAL A 65 -2.48 -11.66 6.16
CA VAL A 65 -2.44 -12.83 7.05
C VAL A 65 -1.32 -13.75 6.59
#